data_AF-A0A1V6FPI0-F1
#
_entry.id   AF-A0A1V6FPI0-F1
#
_cell.length_a   1.000
_cell.length_b   1.000
_cell.length_c   1.000
_cell.angle_alpha   90.00
_cell.angle_beta   90.00
_cell.angle_gamma   90.00
#
_symmetry.space_group_name_H-M   'P 1'
#
loop_
_entity.id
_entity.type
_entity.pdbx_description
1 polymer ?
#
loop_
_entity_poly.entity_id
_entity_poly.type
_entity_poly.pdbx_seq_one_letter_code
_entity_poly.pdbx_strand_id
1 'polypeptide(L)'
;MNMKLFFCCLTAAIAMLCGCKATQTQMVGAEEAKNAYADAQVSLKAGTTTLDDVIAKYGNYRNRAATPSGFACRWQENRTVVRRANRHGQSINMNTRASGEHIYTVNYVSTLEAFFTPEGVLIDYRIMSDLP
;
A
#
# COMPACT_ATOMS: atom_id res chain seq x y z
N MET A 1 -49.81 -15.67 -35.64
CA MET A 1 -50.42 -16.33 -34.46
C MET A 1 -49.36 -16.42 -33.38
N ASN A 2 -49.67 -15.94 -32.18
CA ASN A 2 -48.74 -15.56 -31.11
C ASN A 2 -47.86 -16.70 -30.59
N MET A 3 -46.56 -16.45 -30.41
CA MET A 3 -45.70 -17.26 -29.55
C MET A 3 -44.99 -16.35 -28.54
N LYS A 4 -45.46 -16.37 -27.29
CA LYS A 4 -44.78 -15.81 -26.12
C LYS A 4 -43.60 -16.72 -25.80
N LEU A 5 -42.40 -16.18 -25.59
CA LEU A 5 -41.32 -16.87 -24.87
C LEU A 5 -40.50 -15.87 -24.04
N PHE A 6 -40.87 -15.86 -22.77
CA PHE A 6 -40.12 -15.58 -21.55
C PHE A 6 -38.71 -14.99 -21.65
N PHE A 7 -38.61 -13.77 -21.10
CA PHE A 7 -37.46 -13.22 -20.38
C PHE A 7 -37.05 -14.19 -19.25
N CYS A 8 -35.79 -14.65 -19.22
CA CYS A 8 -35.11 -15.01 -17.98
C CYS A 8 -33.59 -15.15 -18.15
N CYS A 9 -32.88 -14.60 -17.17
CA CYS A 9 -31.51 -14.91 -16.76
C CYS A 9 -30.35 -14.35 -17.61
N LEU A 10 -30.21 -13.03 -17.49
CA LEU A 10 -28.93 -12.36 -17.28
C LEU A 10 -28.17 -13.01 -16.10
N THR A 11 -26.84 -13.08 -16.22
CA THR A 11 -25.79 -13.23 -15.18
C THR A 11 -24.98 -14.53 -15.19
N ALA A 12 -23.71 -14.33 -14.79
CA ALA A 12 -22.69 -15.31 -14.39
C ALA A 12 -21.72 -15.78 -15.48
N ALA A 13 -20.79 -14.90 -15.87
CA ALA A 13 -19.37 -15.24 -15.92
C ALA A 13 -18.50 -13.98 -16.12
N ILE A 14 -18.63 -12.98 -15.23
CA ILE A 14 -17.50 -12.06 -15.04
C ILE A 14 -16.49 -12.86 -14.25
N ALA A 15 -15.53 -13.41 -14.99
CA ALA A 15 -14.37 -14.08 -14.47
C ALA A 15 -13.82 -13.28 -13.30
N MET A 16 -13.87 -13.90 -12.12
CA MET A 16 -13.10 -13.50 -10.96
C MET A 16 -11.62 -13.61 -11.34
N LEU A 17 -11.10 -12.56 -11.97
CA LEU A 17 -9.69 -12.24 -11.91
C LEU A 17 -9.45 -11.76 -10.47
N CYS A 18 -9.40 -12.74 -9.55
CA CYS A 18 -8.70 -12.61 -8.30
C CYS A 18 -7.22 -12.49 -8.66
N GLY A 19 -6.86 -11.30 -9.17
CA GLY A 19 -5.48 -10.89 -9.24
C GLY A 19 -5.02 -10.82 -7.80
N CYS A 20 -4.30 -11.84 -7.34
CA CYS A 20 -3.38 -11.69 -6.23
C CYS A 20 -2.56 -10.43 -6.55
N LYS A 21 -2.92 -9.30 -5.93
CA LYS A 21 -2.17 -8.06 -6.07
C LYS A 21 -0.76 -8.38 -5.60
N ALA A 22 0.14 -8.59 -6.56
CA ALA A 22 1.55 -8.66 -6.32
C ALA A 22 1.89 -7.43 -5.50
N THR A 23 2.29 -7.65 -4.26
CA THR A 23 2.71 -6.56 -3.40
C THR A 23 3.85 -5.86 -4.14
N GLN A 24 3.65 -4.59 -4.46
CA GLN A 24 4.56 -3.83 -5.30
C GLN A 24 5.84 -3.57 -4.53
N THR A 25 6.81 -4.47 -4.68
CA THR A 25 8.11 -4.35 -4.06
C THR A 25 8.97 -3.42 -4.91
N GLN A 26 9.22 -2.21 -4.41
CA GLN A 26 10.13 -1.25 -5.07
C GLN A 26 11.52 -1.33 -4.46
N MET A 27 12.56 -1.40 -5.29
CA MET A 27 13.94 -1.26 -4.84
C MET A 27 14.30 0.23 -4.77
N VAL A 28 14.59 0.73 -3.57
CA VAL A 28 14.82 2.17 -3.31
C VAL A 28 16.07 2.41 -2.46
N GLY A 29 16.56 3.65 -2.46
CA GLY A 29 17.62 4.07 -1.54
C GLY A 29 17.15 4.09 -0.08
N ALA A 30 18.09 4.06 0.87
CA ALA A 30 17.74 4.06 2.30
C ALA A 30 16.95 5.31 2.75
N GLU A 31 17.31 6.49 2.24
CA GLU A 31 16.59 7.73 2.52
C GLU A 31 15.22 7.77 1.83
N GLU A 32 15.09 7.18 0.66
CA GLU A 32 13.82 7.10 -0.06
C GLU A 32 12.83 6.13 0.61
N ALA A 33 13.32 5.05 1.20
CA ALA A 33 12.46 4.17 2.00
C ALA A 33 11.91 4.83 3.27
N LYS A 34 12.67 5.74 3.89
CA LYS A 34 12.17 6.53 5.04
C LYS A 34 11.01 7.44 4.66
N ASN A 35 10.95 7.87 3.41
CA ASN A 35 9.99 8.85 2.91
C ASN A 35 8.77 8.21 2.22
N ALA A 36 8.42 6.96 2.55
CA ALA A 36 7.19 6.37 2.07
C ALA A 36 5.97 7.16 2.55
N TYR A 37 5.06 7.47 1.62
CA TYR A 37 3.91 8.35 1.85
C TYR A 37 4.27 9.76 2.37
N ALA A 38 5.52 10.24 2.22
CA ALA A 38 5.91 11.57 2.68
C ALA A 38 5.07 12.69 2.04
N ASP A 39 4.62 12.48 0.80
CA ASP A 39 3.74 13.37 0.08
C ASP A 39 2.31 13.44 0.65
N ALA A 40 1.91 12.48 1.50
CA ALA A 40 0.66 12.53 2.23
C ALA A 40 0.60 13.76 3.16
N GLN A 41 1.76 14.20 3.68
CA GLN A 41 1.86 15.40 4.52
C GLN A 41 1.47 16.70 3.83
N VAL A 42 1.64 16.75 2.51
CA VAL A 42 1.33 17.94 1.70
C VAL A 42 -0.03 17.80 1.03
N SER A 43 -0.40 16.58 0.64
CA SER A 43 -1.56 16.31 -0.20
C SER A 43 -2.84 15.99 0.55
N LEU A 44 -2.76 15.38 1.73
CA LEU A 44 -3.93 14.99 2.50
C LEU A 44 -4.33 16.11 3.45
N LYS A 45 -5.58 16.56 3.34
CA LYS A 45 -6.13 17.66 4.12
C LYS A 45 -7.42 17.21 4.81
N ALA A 46 -7.39 17.23 6.14
CA ALA A 46 -8.56 16.93 6.96
C ALA A 46 -9.73 17.86 6.59
N GLY A 47 -10.95 17.30 6.61
CA GLY A 47 -12.20 17.99 6.28
C GLY A 47 -12.43 18.26 4.79
N THR A 48 -11.47 17.94 3.90
CA THR A 48 -11.61 18.20 2.45
C THR A 48 -11.28 16.99 1.60
N THR A 49 -10.20 16.27 1.91
CA THR A 49 -9.83 15.06 1.17
C THR A 49 -10.86 13.96 1.41
N THR A 50 -11.33 13.31 0.34
CA THR A 50 -12.27 12.19 0.41
C THR A 50 -11.57 10.84 0.31
N LEU A 51 -12.25 9.76 0.69
CA LEU A 51 -11.74 8.41 0.49
C LEU A 51 -11.37 8.13 -0.97
N ASP A 52 -12.20 8.61 -1.91
CA ASP A 52 -11.97 8.41 -3.34
C ASP A 52 -10.70 9.12 -3.82
N ASP A 53 -10.38 10.30 -3.29
CA ASP A 53 -9.13 11.00 -3.58
C ASP A 53 -7.91 10.20 -3.11
N VAL A 54 -7.99 9.62 -1.91
CA VAL A 54 -6.91 8.78 -1.35
C VAL A 54 -6.74 7.51 -2.17
N ILE A 55 -7.85 6.90 -2.61
CA ILE A 55 -7.82 5.71 -3.47
C ILE A 55 -7.27 6.04 -4.87
N ALA A 56 -7.67 7.17 -5.45
CA ALA A 56 -7.16 7.61 -6.75
C ALA A 56 -5.64 7.79 -6.70
N LYS A 57 -5.11 8.25 -5.56
CA LYS A 57 -3.68 8.51 -5.38
C LYS A 57 -2.85 7.28 -5.01
N TYR A 58 -3.28 6.50 -4.03
CA TYR A 58 -2.48 5.39 -3.47
C TYR A 58 -3.04 4.00 -3.81
N GLY A 59 -4.10 3.92 -4.61
CA GLY A 59 -4.82 2.69 -4.93
C GLY A 59 -5.75 2.25 -3.80
N ASN A 60 -6.31 1.04 -3.91
CA ASN A 60 -7.19 0.50 -2.86
C ASN A 60 -6.42 0.17 -1.58
N TYR A 61 -7.03 0.48 -0.44
CA TYR A 61 -6.56 0.06 0.87
C TYR A 61 -6.58 -1.47 1.01
N ARG A 62 -5.76 -1.99 1.92
CA ARG A 62 -5.68 -3.41 2.28
C ARG A 62 -6.75 -3.79 3.29
N ASN A 63 -6.92 -2.96 4.33
CA ASN A 63 -7.79 -3.24 5.47
C ASN A 63 -8.68 -2.04 5.80
N ARG A 64 -9.88 -2.31 6.32
CA ARG A 64 -10.82 -1.31 6.86
C ARG A 64 -11.27 -1.73 8.26
N ALA A 65 -11.34 -0.78 9.18
CA ALA A 65 -11.82 -1.00 10.54
C ALA A 65 -12.81 0.10 10.95
N ALA A 66 -13.86 -0.25 11.70
CA ALA A 66 -14.78 0.73 12.26
C ALA A 66 -14.10 1.52 13.39
N THR A 67 -14.45 2.81 13.51
CA THR A 67 -14.02 3.68 14.61
C THR A 67 -15.22 4.43 15.18
N PRO A 68 -15.15 5.00 16.40
CA PRO A 68 -16.27 5.77 16.96
C PRO A 68 -16.71 6.94 16.08
N SER A 69 -15.79 7.51 15.30
CA SER A 69 -16.02 8.67 14.43
C SER A 69 -16.29 8.29 12.97
N GLY A 70 -16.37 6.99 12.64
CA GLY A 70 -16.54 6.50 11.27
C GLY A 70 -15.72 5.23 11.01
N PHE A 71 -14.67 5.34 10.21
CA PHE A 71 -13.82 4.18 9.89
C PHE A 71 -12.36 4.58 9.62
N ALA A 72 -11.45 3.61 9.69
CA ALA A 72 -10.07 3.75 9.30
C ALA A 72 -9.74 2.79 8.15
N CYS A 73 -8.92 3.25 7.20
CA CYS A 73 -8.40 2.46 6.10
C CYS A 73 -6.87 2.43 6.16
N ARG A 74 -6.27 1.28 5.80
CA ARG A 74 -4.82 1.09 5.80
C ARG A 74 -4.27 0.73 4.43
N TRP A 75 -3.24 1.45 4.02
CA TRP A 75 -2.39 1.16 2.87
C TRP A 75 -1.04 0.68 3.37
N GLN A 76 -0.48 -0.32 2.70
CA GLN A 76 0.83 -0.87 3.02
C GLN A 76 1.66 -0.93 1.76
N GLU A 77 2.85 -0.35 1.84
CA GLU A 77 3.86 -0.38 0.80
C GLU A 77 5.08 -1.13 1.32
N ASN A 78 5.49 -2.17 0.58
CA ASN A 78 6.72 -2.90 0.87
C ASN A 78 7.84 -2.32 0.02
N ARG A 79 8.88 -1.79 0.66
CA ARG A 79 10.06 -1.25 0.00
C ARG A 79 11.28 -2.10 0.34
N THR A 80 12.05 -2.45 -0.67
CA THR A 80 13.34 -3.12 -0.50
C THR A 80 14.45 -2.08 -0.59
N VAL A 81 15.16 -1.86 0.51
CA VAL A 81 16.34 -1.00 0.52
C VAL A 81 17.57 -1.81 0.25
N VAL A 82 18.39 -1.33 -0.68
CA VAL A 82 19.73 -1.85 -0.89
C VAL A 82 20.70 -1.09 0.04
N ARG A 83 21.22 -1.77 1.06
CA ARG A 83 22.26 -1.21 1.95
C ARG A 83 23.63 -1.71 1.52
N ARG A 84 24.61 -0.79 1.50
CA ARG A 84 26.03 -1.11 1.36
C ARG A 84 26.65 -1.11 2.75
N ALA A 85 27.27 -2.21 3.16
CA ALA A 85 28.09 -2.24 4.37
C ALA A 85 29.55 -2.55 4.02
N ASN A 86 30.44 -1.75 4.61
CA ASN A 86 31.85 -2.10 4.73
C ASN A 86 31.98 -3.09 5.90
N ARG A 87 32.59 -4.23 5.60
CA ARG A 87 32.61 -5.45 6.42
C ARG A 87 33.18 -5.22 7.82
N HIS A 88 32.39 -5.46 8.87
CA HIS A 88 32.79 -6.16 10.11
C HIS A 88 31.56 -6.71 10.83
N GLY A 89 31.31 -8.03 10.74
CA GLY A 89 30.72 -8.77 11.86
C GLY A 89 29.33 -9.44 11.76
N GLN A 90 28.52 -9.33 10.70
CA GLN A 90 27.21 -10.02 10.69
C GLN A 90 26.88 -10.71 9.35
N SER A 91 26.51 -11.99 9.45
CA SER A 91 26.15 -12.87 8.34
C SER A 91 24.64 -12.82 8.08
N ILE A 92 24.23 -12.26 6.94
CA ILE A 92 22.87 -12.42 6.39
C ILE A 92 23.03 -12.73 4.90
N ASN A 93 22.27 -13.72 4.40
CA ASN A 93 22.35 -14.35 3.07
C ASN A 93 22.89 -13.43 1.96
N MET A 94 24.09 -13.75 1.45
CA MET A 94 24.92 -12.89 0.61
C MET A 94 24.86 -13.32 -0.86
N ASN A 95 24.56 -12.38 -1.77
CA ASN A 95 24.89 -12.52 -3.19
C ASN A 95 26.21 -11.79 -3.46
N THR A 96 27.30 -12.53 -3.56
CA THR A 96 28.65 -11.99 -3.75
C THR A 96 28.81 -11.48 -5.18
N ARG A 97 28.86 -10.16 -5.38
CA ARG A 97 29.49 -9.56 -6.57
C ARG A 97 30.74 -8.79 -6.17
N ALA A 98 31.69 -8.74 -7.11
CA ALA A 98 33.13 -8.53 -6.91
C ALA A 98 33.53 -7.25 -6.11
N SER A 99 34.71 -7.36 -5.49
CA SER A 99 35.48 -6.35 -4.75
C SER A 99 34.82 -5.73 -3.49
N GLY A 100 34.84 -6.47 -2.38
CA GLY A 100 34.85 -5.92 -1.01
C GLY A 100 33.58 -5.20 -0.50
N GLU A 101 32.70 -4.76 -1.38
CA GLU A 101 31.42 -4.14 -1.03
C GLU A 101 30.35 -5.22 -0.86
N HIS A 102 29.83 -5.36 0.36
CA HIS A 102 28.70 -6.25 0.62
C HIS A 102 27.40 -5.45 0.45
N ILE A 103 26.63 -5.85 -0.56
CA ILE A 103 25.31 -5.33 -0.83
C ILE A 103 24.30 -6.31 -0.23
N TYR A 104 23.49 -5.85 0.73
CA TYR A 104 22.34 -6.63 1.22
C TYR A 104 21.06 -5.83 1.07
N THR A 105 19.96 -6.56 0.87
CA THR A 105 18.63 -6.01 0.76
C THR A 105 17.89 -6.17 2.07
N VAL A 106 17.25 -5.10 2.55
CA VAL A 106 16.35 -5.13 3.71
C VAL A 106 14.97 -4.73 3.23
N ASN A 107 13.95 -5.50 3.59
CA ASN A 107 12.57 -5.14 3.29
C ASN A 107 11.99 -4.38 4.47
N TYR A 108 11.30 -3.29 4.16
CA TYR A 108 10.57 -2.44 5.10
C TYR A 108 9.13 -2.32 4.66
N VAL A 109 8.24 -2.21 5.63
CA VAL A 109 6.81 -1.98 5.43
C VAL A 109 6.47 -0.62 5.99
N SER A 110 6.05 0.27 5.10
CA SER A 110 5.46 1.54 5.49
C SER A 110 3.94 1.45 5.38
N THR A 111 3.25 1.96 6.39
CA THR A 111 1.80 1.93 6.50
C THR A 111 1.26 3.35 6.59
N LEU A 112 0.36 3.70 5.67
CA LEU A 112 -0.51 4.87 5.80
C LEU A 112 -1.84 4.40 6.37
N GLU A 113 -2.23 4.94 7.52
CA GLU A 113 -3.57 4.76 8.09
C GLU A 113 -4.32 6.08 8.09
N ALA A 114 -5.45 6.12 7.40
CA ALA A 114 -6.29 7.32 7.30
C ALA A 114 -7.66 7.06 7.95
N PHE A 115 -8.15 8.03 8.71
CA PHE A 115 -9.40 8.01 9.44
C PHE A 115 -10.41 8.87 8.72
N PHE A 116 -11.62 8.37 8.53
CA PHE A 116 -12.68 9.03 7.78
C PHE A 116 -13.97 9.10 8.60
N THR A 117 -14.78 10.12 8.31
CA THR A 117 -16.18 10.19 8.75
C THR A 117 -17.00 9.08 8.11
N PRO A 118 -18.24 8.80 8.56
CA PRO A 118 -19.11 7.83 7.91
C PRO A 118 -19.36 8.12 6.43
N GLU A 119 -19.34 9.40 6.04
CA GLU A 119 -19.53 9.89 4.67
C GLU A 119 -18.25 9.78 3.82
N GLY A 120 -17.12 9.40 4.40
CA GLY A 120 -15.85 9.22 3.69
C GLY A 120 -14.99 10.47 3.56
N VAL A 121 -15.17 11.47 4.43
CA VAL A 121 -14.30 12.66 4.50
C VAL A 121 -13.16 12.41 5.48
N LEU A 122 -11.93 12.74 5.10
CA LEU A 122 -10.74 12.54 5.93
C LEU A 122 -10.83 13.37 7.22
N ILE A 123 -10.67 12.71 8.37
CA ILE A 123 -10.57 13.31 9.70
C ILE A 123 -9.11 13.56 10.04
N ASP A 124 -8.28 12.52 9.91
CA ASP A 124 -6.87 12.53 10.26
C ASP A 124 -6.14 11.38 9.57
N TYR A 125 -4.81 11.37 9.59
CA TYR A 125 -4.01 10.24 9.13
C TYR A 125 -2.70 10.12 9.90
N ARG A 126 -2.11 8.92 9.88
CA ARG A 126 -0.78 8.66 10.40
C ARG A 126 0.02 7.76 9.47
N ILE A 127 1.32 7.98 9.48
CA ILE A 127 2.29 7.17 8.73
C ILE A 127 3.14 6.43 9.77
N MET A 128 3.25 5.11 9.61
CA MET A 128 4.04 4.24 10.46
C MET A 128 5.04 3.49 9.57
N SER A 129 6.26 3.29 10.06
CA SER A 129 7.28 2.52 9.37
C SER A 129 7.96 1.56 10.35
N ASP A 130 8.32 0.39 9.88
CA ASP A 130 9.15 -0.58 10.62
C ASP A 130 10.66 -0.29 10.49
N LEU A 131 11.02 0.80 9.80
CA LEU A 131 12.37 1.34 9.80
C LEU A 131 12.75 1.80 11.23
N PRO A 132 13.89 1.32 11.77
CA PRO A 132 14.43 1.78 13.05
C PRO A 132 15.00 3.20 13.00
#